data_AF-A0A1S2VFF6-F1
#
_entry.id   AF-A0A1S2VFF6-F1
#
_cell.length_a   1.000
_cell.length_b   1.000
_cell.length_c   1.000
_cell.angle_alpha   90.00
_cell.angle_beta   90.00
_cell.angle_gamma   90.00
#
_symmetry.space_group_name_H-M   'P 1'
#
loop_
_entity.id
_entity.type
_entity.pdbx_description
1 polymer ?
#
loop_
_entity_poly.entity_id
_entity_poly.type
_entity_poly.pdbx_seq_one_letter_code
_entity_poly.pdbx_strand_id
1 'polypeptide(L)'
;MTYQTKIDKGYDGWQAKSEAVLGQTPKGTRLLSLRTSKTRQGLASTASVFIRSLKTGYAVDTTILFQDFFKSGIAPTACNRVTGKSLETANQAALSQMESLLAEAQAFYNTTMQA
;
A
#
# COMPACT_ATOMS: atom_id res chain seq x y z
N MET A 1 -2.79 -8.63 13.64
CA MET A 1 -2.55 -9.28 12.33
C MET A 1 -1.11 -9.03 11.92
N THR A 2 -0.42 -10.03 11.33
CA THR A 2 0.94 -9.87 10.78
C THR A 2 0.85 -9.63 9.28
N TYR A 3 1.04 -8.37 8.87
CA TYR A 3 1.17 -8.03 7.45
C TYR A 3 2.58 -8.38 6.99
N GLN A 4 2.73 -8.88 5.75
CA GLN A 4 4.04 -9.04 5.17
C GLN A 4 4.59 -7.65 4.84
N THR A 5 5.53 -7.18 5.65
CA THR A 5 6.25 -5.94 5.42
C THR A 5 7.60 -6.25 4.76
N LYS A 6 7.83 -5.68 3.58
CA LYS A 6 9.12 -5.66 2.92
C LYS A 6 9.72 -4.26 3.04
N ILE A 7 10.96 -4.18 3.50
CA ILE A 7 11.71 -2.93 3.62
C ILE A 7 12.94 -3.04 2.74
N ASP A 8 13.14 -2.04 1.90
CA ASP A 8 14.25 -1.99 0.96
C ASP A 8 14.69 -0.55 0.70
N LYS A 9 15.93 -0.41 0.22
CA LYS A 9 16.51 0.86 -0.20
C LYS A 9 16.68 0.83 -1.71
N GLY A 10 15.78 1.50 -2.41
CA GLY A 10 15.84 1.67 -3.86
C GLY A 10 16.62 2.92 -4.27
N TYR A 11 16.53 3.25 -5.56
CA TYR A 11 17.11 4.48 -6.14
C TYR A 11 16.59 5.74 -5.43
N ASP A 12 15.28 5.80 -5.18
CA ASP A 12 14.61 6.94 -4.52
C ASP A 12 14.78 6.97 -2.98
N GLY A 13 15.56 6.04 -2.43
CA GLY A 13 15.82 5.90 -1.01
C GLY A 13 15.06 4.76 -0.34
N TRP A 14 14.86 4.89 0.97
CA TRP A 14 14.19 3.88 1.79
C TRP A 14 12.69 3.84 1.53
N GLN A 15 12.16 2.63 1.36
CA GLN A 15 10.73 2.36 1.30
C GLN A 15 10.35 1.13 2.12
N ALA A 16 9.14 1.14 2.67
CA ALA A 16 8.51 -0.02 3.27
C ALA A 16 7.19 -0.28 2.54
N LYS A 17 6.92 -1.54 2.20
CA LYS A 17 5.69 -1.97 1.56
C LYS A 17 5.05 -3.05 2.42
N SER A 18 3.79 -2.84 2.81
CA SER A 18 2.99 -3.83 3.53
C SER A 18 1.76 -4.16 2.71
N GLU A 19 1.49 -5.45 2.49
CA GLU A 19 0.40 -5.91 1.64
C GLU A 19 -0.65 -6.69 2.43
N ALA A 20 -1.91 -6.55 2.03
CA ALA A 20 -3.05 -7.26 2.59
C ALA A 20 -3.99 -7.72 1.46
N VAL A 21 -4.53 -8.93 1.58
CA VAL A 21 -5.42 -9.50 0.56
C VAL A 21 -6.83 -8.93 0.74
N LEU A 22 -7.41 -8.39 -0.33
CA LEU A 22 -8.78 -7.90 -0.37
C LEU A 22 -9.77 -8.94 -0.90
N GLY A 23 -9.34 -9.78 -1.84
CA GLY A 23 -10.18 -10.83 -2.43
C GLY A 23 -9.64 -11.38 -3.74
N GLN A 24 -10.36 -12.36 -4.30
CA GLN A 24 -10.04 -12.96 -5.60
C GLN A 24 -10.84 -12.30 -6.72
N THR A 25 -10.21 -12.14 -7.89
CA THR A 25 -10.86 -11.64 -9.12
C THR A 25 -10.55 -12.59 -10.28
N PRO A 26 -11.33 -12.60 -11.37
CA PRO A 26 -11.03 -13.43 -12.55
C PRO A 26 -9.65 -13.17 -13.18
N LYS A 27 -9.07 -11.99 -12.92
CA LYS A 27 -7.76 -11.57 -13.41
C LYS A 27 -6.61 -11.92 -12.46
N GLY A 28 -6.88 -12.18 -11.18
CA GLY A 28 -5.87 -12.49 -10.15
C GLY A 28 -6.31 -12.10 -8.74
N THR A 29 -5.37 -12.08 -7.80
CA THR A 29 -5.63 -11.70 -6.40
C THR A 29 -5.59 -10.18 -6.26
N ARG A 30 -6.66 -9.57 -5.73
CA ARG A 30 -6.69 -8.14 -5.40
C ARG A 30 -6.03 -7.92 -4.04
N LEU A 31 -5.06 -7.03 -4.01
CA LEU A 31 -4.25 -6.69 -2.83
C LEU A 31 -4.32 -5.20 -2.55
N LEU A 32 -4.45 -4.84 -1.28
CA LEU A 32 -4.17 -3.50 -0.79
C LEU A 32 -2.70 -3.42 -0.40
N SER A 33 -2.00 -2.40 -0.89
CA SER A 33 -0.63 -2.11 -0.52
C SER A 33 -0.53 -0.77 0.17
N LEU A 34 0.05 -0.79 1.36
CA LEU A 34 0.49 0.38 2.10
C LEU A 34 1.99 0.57 1.89
N ARG A 35 2.37 1.64 1.21
CA ARG A 35 3.76 2.01 0.95
C ARG A 35 4.14 3.22 1.78
N THR A 36 5.13 3.08 2.65
CA THR A 36 5.77 4.19 3.36
C THR A 36 7.04 4.59 2.60
N SER A 37 7.20 5.86 2.26
CA SER A 37 8.41 6.35 1.59
C SER A 37 8.72 7.82 1.92
N LYS A 38 9.90 8.27 1.50
CA LYS A 38 10.31 9.67 1.60
C LYS A 38 9.34 10.59 0.85
N THR A 39 9.01 11.72 1.46
CA THR A 39 8.33 12.86 0.86
C THR A 39 9.15 14.13 1.09
N ARG A 40 8.70 15.27 0.54
CA ARG A 40 9.43 16.55 0.64
C ARG A 40 9.73 16.99 2.08
N GLN A 41 8.89 16.64 3.05
CA GLN A 41 8.97 17.09 4.45
C GLN A 41 9.20 15.94 5.45
N GLY A 42 9.52 14.73 4.98
CA GLY A 42 9.78 13.59 5.86
C GLY A 42 9.36 12.27 5.25
N LEU A 43 8.51 11.54 5.96
CA LEU A 43 7.95 10.25 5.55
C LEU A 43 6.42 10.34 5.51
N ALA A 44 5.80 9.71 4.52
CA ALA A 44 4.36 9.51 4.51
C ALA A 44 4.04 8.18 3.84
N SER A 45 2.85 7.67 4.13
CA SER A 45 2.35 6.44 3.54
C SER A 45 1.27 6.71 2.50
N THR A 46 1.23 5.85 1.49
CA THR A 46 0.18 5.79 0.49
C THR A 46 -0.42 4.39 0.46
N ALA A 47 -1.74 4.32 0.36
CA ALA A 47 -2.47 3.08 0.19
C ALA A 47 -3.00 3.02 -1.24
N SER A 48 -2.75 1.92 -1.93
CA SER A 48 -3.20 1.68 -3.29
C SER A 48 -3.58 0.23 -3.48
N VAL A 49 -4.60 -0.02 -4.28
CA VAL A 49 -5.00 -1.39 -4.65
C VAL A 49 -4.42 -1.78 -6.00
N PHE A 50 -4.08 -3.05 -6.15
CA PHE A 50 -3.70 -3.65 -7.42
C PHE A 50 -4.12 -5.12 -7.49
N ILE A 51 -4.13 -5.67 -8.69
CA ILE A 51 -4.36 -7.10 -8.94
C ILE A 51 -3.05 -7.76 -9.30
N ARG A 52 -2.63 -8.73 -8.50
CA ARG A 52 -1.48 -9.60 -8.80
C ARG A 52 -1.92 -10.83 -9.55
N SER A 53 -1.37 -11.02 -10.76
CA SER A 53 -1.59 -12.19 -11.60
C SER A 53 -0.31 -13.01 -11.73
N LEU A 54 -0.45 -14.34 -11.74
CA LEU A 54 0.64 -15.31 -11.99
C LEU A 54 0.48 -16.05 -13.31
N LYS A 55 -0.49 -15.65 -14.16
CA LYS A 55 -0.85 -16.42 -15.37
C LYS A 55 0.28 -16.57 -16.40
N THR A 56 1.27 -15.68 -16.38
CA THR A 56 2.40 -15.68 -17.32
C THR A 56 3.66 -16.34 -16.76
N GLY A 57 3.59 -17.00 -15.59
CA GLY A 57 4.76 -17.54 -14.89
C GLY A 57 5.57 -16.49 -14.10
N TYR A 58 5.21 -15.20 -14.22
CA TYR A 58 5.75 -14.08 -13.46
C TYR A 58 4.63 -13.37 -12.70
N ALA A 59 4.95 -12.79 -11.55
CA ALA A 59 4.03 -11.93 -10.81
C ALA A 59 3.92 -10.57 -11.50
N VAL A 60 2.75 -10.28 -12.06
CA VAL A 60 2.43 -8.99 -12.67
C VAL A 60 1.40 -8.28 -11.80
N ASP A 61 1.76 -7.09 -11.31
CA ASP A 61 0.87 -6.21 -10.58
C ASP A 61 0.19 -5.25 -11.60
N THR A 62 -1.14 -5.26 -11.63
CA THR A 62 -1.95 -4.44 -12.54
C THR A 62 -2.88 -3.51 -11.75
N THR A 63 -2.95 -2.24 -12.15
CA THR A 63 -3.78 -1.21 -11.52
C THR A 63 -4.62 -0.53 -12.60
N ILE A 64 -5.86 -0.17 -12.29
CA ILE A 64 -6.69 0.62 -13.22
C ILE A 64 -6.34 2.10 -13.05
N LEU A 65 -5.88 2.74 -14.11
CA LEU A 65 -5.56 4.17 -14.10
C LEU A 65 -6.81 4.99 -13.73
N PHE A 66 -6.67 5.85 -12.72
CA PHE A 66 -7.68 6.82 -12.24
C PHE A 66 -8.97 6.26 -11.65
N GLN A 67 -9.16 4.94 -11.59
CA GLN A 67 -10.36 4.30 -11.06
C GLN A 67 -10.07 3.30 -9.94
N ASP A 68 -8.81 3.10 -9.58
CA ASP A 68 -8.46 2.27 -8.43
C ASP A 68 -8.48 3.07 -7.12
N PHE A 69 -8.75 2.36 -6.03
CA PHE A 69 -8.67 2.94 -4.70
C PHE A 69 -7.26 3.45 -4.42
N PHE A 70 -7.16 4.74 -4.08
CA PHE A 70 -5.92 5.40 -3.72
C PHE A 70 -6.15 6.37 -2.58
N LYS A 71 -5.30 6.30 -1.55
CA LYS A 71 -5.29 7.24 -0.43
C LYS A 71 -3.84 7.62 -0.10
N SER A 72 -3.59 8.91 0.09
CA SER A 72 -2.25 9.45 0.35
C SER A 72 -2.21 10.23 1.67
N GLY A 73 -1.00 10.57 2.12
CA GLY A 73 -0.82 11.38 3.33
C GLY A 73 -1.14 10.61 4.62
N ILE A 74 -0.99 9.29 4.62
CA ILE A 74 -1.27 8.44 5.77
C ILE A 74 -0.07 8.51 6.73
N ALA A 75 -0.34 8.78 8.01
CA ALA A 75 0.65 8.87 9.09
C ALA A 75 1.90 9.71 8.71
N PRO A 76 1.73 10.99 8.31
CA PRO A 76 2.86 11.83 7.95
C PRO A 76 3.77 12.02 9.16
N THR A 77 5.04 11.70 8.99
CA THR A 77 6.05 11.76 10.04
C THR A 77 7.13 12.73 9.62
N ALA A 78 7.23 13.86 10.32
CA ALA A 78 8.29 14.83 10.09
C ALA A 78 9.65 14.19 10.39
N CYS A 79 10.57 14.30 9.43
CA CYS A 79 11.88 13.68 9.57
C CYS A 79 12.94 14.43 8.76
N ASN A 80 13.99 14.91 9.42
CA ASN A 80 15.10 15.60 8.76
C ASN A 80 16.00 14.65 7.97
N ARG A 81 16.15 13.40 8.44
CA ARG A 81 16.98 12.39 7.79
C ARG A 81 16.29 11.03 7.79
N VAL A 82 15.93 10.55 6.61
CA VAL A 82 15.32 9.23 6.43
C VAL A 82 16.35 8.13 6.60
N THR A 83 16.14 7.28 7.60
CA THR A 83 16.90 6.06 7.91
C THR A 83 15.97 4.83 7.89
N GLY A 84 16.53 3.62 7.85
CA GLY A 84 15.74 2.38 7.94
C GLY A 84 14.88 2.34 9.21
N LYS A 85 15.45 2.70 10.37
CA LYS A 85 14.70 2.75 11.65
C LYS A 85 13.55 3.76 11.62
N SER A 86 13.78 4.98 11.13
CA SER A 86 12.69 5.97 11.03
C SER A 86 11.57 5.52 10.09
N LEU A 87 11.93 4.76 9.05
CA LEU A 87 10.97 4.19 8.12
C LEU A 87 10.18 3.06 8.76
N GLU A 88 10.81 2.17 9.52
CA GLU A 88 10.16 1.11 10.29
C GLU A 88 9.14 1.69 11.27
N THR A 89 9.53 2.70 12.05
CA THR A 89 8.62 3.39 12.99
C THR A 89 7.45 4.05 12.26
N ALA A 90 7.71 4.77 11.17
CA ALA A 90 6.65 5.41 10.39
C ALA A 90 5.70 4.37 9.75
N ASN A 91 6.24 3.26 9.25
CA ASN A 91 5.44 2.17 8.69
C ASN A 91 4.61 1.50 9.77
N GLN A 92 5.14 1.28 10.97
CA GLN A 92 4.39 0.73 12.10
C GLN A 92 3.25 1.67 12.53
N ALA A 93 3.47 2.98 12.53
CA ALA A 93 2.40 3.96 12.75
C ALA A 93 1.33 3.89 11.65
N ALA A 94 1.72 3.76 10.39
CA ALA A 94 0.79 3.62 9.28
C ALA A 94 0.00 2.31 9.31
N LEU A 95 0.62 1.21 9.77
CA LEU A 95 -0.02 -0.10 9.91
C LEU A 95 -1.21 -0.08 10.88
N SER A 96 -1.23 0.84 11.85
CA SER A 96 -2.40 1.04 12.73
C SER A 96 -3.67 1.43 11.96
N GLN A 97 -3.53 2.02 10.78
CA GLN A 97 -4.66 2.42 9.93
C GLN A 97 -5.03 1.35 8.89
N MET A 98 -4.29 0.24 8.81
CA MET A 98 -4.50 -0.77 7.77
C MET A 98 -5.91 -1.36 7.78
N GLU A 99 -6.49 -1.62 8.95
CA GLU A 99 -7.86 -2.16 9.06
C GLU A 99 -8.91 -1.16 8.54
N SER A 100 -8.77 0.13 8.86
CA SER A 100 -9.64 1.19 8.32
C SER A 100 -9.51 1.27 6.80
N LEU A 101 -8.28 1.19 6.28
CA LEU A 101 -8.03 1.24 4.83
C LEU A 101 -8.60 0.02 4.10
N LEU A 102 -8.57 -1.16 4.73
CA LEU A 102 -9.20 -2.37 4.19
C LEU A 102 -10.71 -2.20 4.10
N ALA A 103 -11.35 -1.68 5.16
CA ALA A 103 -12.79 -1.43 5.17
C ALA A 103 -13.19 -0.39 4.10
N GLU A 104 -12.45 0.71 3.98
CA GLU A 104 -12.66 1.73 2.95
C GLU A 104 -12.49 1.17 1.53
N ALA A 105 -11.43 0.39 1.29
CA ALA A 105 -11.19 -0.23 -0.01
C ALA A 105 -12.28 -1.24 -0.37
N GLN A 106 -12.73 -2.07 0.59
CA GLN A 106 -13.85 -2.99 0.38
C GLN A 106 -15.15 -2.24 0.04
N ALA A 107 -15.45 -1.16 0.80
CA ALA A 107 -16.61 -0.32 0.52
C ALA A 107 -16.56 0.27 -0.89
N PHE A 108 -15.40 0.81 -1.31
CA PHE A 108 -15.20 1.40 -2.64
C PHE A 108 -15.53 0.43 -3.78
N TYR A 109 -15.09 -0.84 -3.70
CA TYR A 109 -15.42 -1.81 -4.75
C TYR A 109 -16.85 -2.34 -4.65
N ASN A 110 -17.46 -2.37 -3.46
CA ASN A 110 -18.85 -2.78 -3.31
C ASN A 110 -19.81 -1.76 -3.93
N THR A 111 -19.57 -0.45 -3.77
CA THR A 111 -20.36 0.59 -4.46
C THR A 111 -20.14 0.56 -5.97
N THR A 112 -18.90 0.32 -6.42
CA THR A 112 -18.59 0.29 -7.86
C THR A 112 -19.19 -0.93 -8.57
N MET A 113 -19.50 -2.02 -7.85
CA MET A 113 -20.21 -3.18 -8.42
C MET A 113 -21.74 -3.00 -8.49
N GLN A 114 -22.29 -1.95 -7.89
CA GLN A 114 -23.73 -1.67 -7.86
C GLN A 114 -24.15 -0.51 -8.78
N ALA A 115 -23.20 0.22 -9.36
CA ALA A 115 -23.43 1.31 -10.31
C ALA A 115 -23.24 0.84 -11.76
#